data_AF-A0A843GRL5-F1
#
_entry.id   AF-A0A843GRL5-F1
#
_cell.length_a   1.000
_cell.length_b   1.000
_cell.length_c   1.000
_cell.angle_alpha   90.00
_cell.angle_beta   90.00
_cell.angle_gamma   90.00
#
_symmetry.space_group_name_H-M   'P 1'
#
loop_
_entity.id
_entity.type
_entity.pdbx_description
1 polymer ?
#
loop_
_entity_poly.entity_id
_entity_poly.type
_entity_poly.pdbx_seq_one_letter_code
_entity_poly.pdbx_strand_id
1 'polypeptide(L)' 'MYKYHKIRDLREDNDYTQSYCAERLYVSKNSYIRYENGERIPPIDFMERVADLYNVTLDYLCDRDK' A
#
# COMPACT_ATOMS: atom_id res chain seq x y z
N MET A 1 -10.31 -12.16 -0.24
CA MET A 1 -9.52 -11.06 0.33
C MET A 1 -8.19 -11.03 -0.40
N TYR A 2 -7.77 -9.89 -0.94
CA TYR A 2 -6.57 -9.79 -1.77
C TYR A 2 -5.29 -9.87 -0.92
N LYS A 3 -4.19 -10.37 -1.50
CA LYS A 3 -2.90 -10.59 -0.83
C LYS A 3 -2.28 -9.32 -0.20
N TYR A 4 -2.68 -8.13 -0.63
CA TYR A 4 -2.12 -6.85 -0.17
C TYR A 4 -3.19 -5.93 0.44
N HIS A 5 -4.16 -6.50 1.13
CA HIS A 5 -5.28 -5.76 1.71
C HIS A 5 -4.84 -4.67 2.71
N LYS A 6 -3.72 -4.89 3.42
CA LYS A 6 -3.15 -3.95 4.40
C LYS A 6 -2.85 -2.55 3.84
N ILE A 7 -2.54 -2.42 2.55
CA ILE A 7 -2.30 -1.11 1.94
C ILE A 7 -3.55 -0.24 2.03
N ARG A 8 -4.71 -0.84 1.74
CA ARG A 8 -6.00 -0.17 1.78
C ARG A 8 -6.39 0.16 3.22
N ASP A 9 -6.25 -0.81 4.11
CA ASP A 9 -6.59 -0.66 5.53
C ASP A 9 -5.80 0.50 6.15
N LEU A 10 -4.48 0.52 5.97
CA LEU A 10 -3.61 1.59 6.46
C LEU A 10 -3.99 2.96 5.88
N ARG A 11 -4.39 3.02 4.60
CA ARG A 11 -4.86 4.27 4.01
C ARG A 11 -6.16 4.74 4.67
N GLU A 12 -7.12 3.85 4.85
CA GLU A 12 -8.43 4.17 5.43
C GLU A 12 -8.31 4.53 6.92
N ASP A 13 -7.46 3.83 7.68
CA ASP A 13 -7.17 4.11 9.10
C ASP A 13 -6.50 5.47 9.33
N ASN A 14 -5.80 6.00 8.31
CA ASN A 14 -5.14 7.31 8.36
C ASN A 14 -5.97 8.43 7.68
N ASP A 15 -7.21 8.15 7.26
CA ASP A 15 -8.05 9.09 6.51
C ASP A 15 -7.39 9.66 5.24
N TYR A 16 -6.48 8.90 4.64
CA TYR A 16 -5.76 9.33 3.44
C TYR A 16 -6.56 9.06 2.17
N THR A 17 -6.50 10.01 1.23
CA THR A 17 -7.05 9.79 -0.10
C THR A 17 -6.08 8.98 -0.97
N GLN A 18 -6.59 8.23 -1.94
CA GLN A 18 -5.74 7.52 -2.91
C GLN A 18 -4.82 8.48 -3.69
N SER A 19 -5.26 9.72 -3.93
CA SER A 19 -4.43 10.75 -4.57
C SER A 19 -3.24 11.15 -3.68
N TYR A 20 -3.50 11.37 -2.38
CA TYR A 20 -2.47 11.71 -1.40
C TYR A 20 -1.41 10.61 -1.30
N CYS A 21 -1.84 9.35 -1.15
CA CYS A 21 -0.89 8.23 -1.07
C CYS A 21 -0.12 8.04 -2.37
N ALA A 22 -0.76 8.19 -3.52
CA ALA A 22 -0.09 8.08 -4.82
C ALA A 22 1.02 9.13 -4.98
N GLU A 23 0.75 10.38 -4.59
CA GLU A 23 1.75 11.45 -4.57
C GLU A 23 2.90 11.13 -3.61
N ARG A 24 2.57 10.75 -2.37
CA ARG A 24 3.57 10.49 -1.32
C ARG A 24 4.45 9.27 -1.60
N LEU A 25 3.91 8.30 -2.34
CA LEU A 25 4.57 7.06 -2.74
C LEU A 25 5.12 7.12 -4.17
N TYR A 26 5.13 8.30 -4.80
CA TYR A 26 5.65 8.55 -6.16
C TYR A 26 5.17 7.54 -7.21
N VAL A 27 3.85 7.31 -7.26
CA VAL A 27 3.18 6.50 -8.28
C VAL A 27 1.97 7.24 -8.84
N SER A 28 1.48 6.82 -10.00
CA SER A 28 0.20 7.37 -10.49
C SER A 28 -0.96 6.87 -9.64
N LYS A 29 -2.00 7.70 -9.48
CA LYS A 29 -3.24 7.32 -8.79
C LYS A 29 -3.83 6.00 -9.31
N ASN A 30 -3.81 5.79 -10.62
CA ASN A 30 -4.29 4.56 -11.24
C ASN A 30 -3.44 3.33 -10.85
N SER A 31 -2.12 3.49 -10.70
CA SER A 31 -1.27 2.39 -10.23
C SER A 31 -1.57 2.04 -8.77
N TYR A 32 -1.73 3.07 -7.93
CA TYR A 32 -2.10 2.89 -6.53
C TYR A 32 -3.43 2.13 -6.37
N ILE A 33 -4.48 2.54 -7.09
CA ILE A 33 -5.79 1.86 -7.10
C ILE A 33 -5.66 0.39 -7.51
N ARG A 34 -4.90 0.10 -8.57
CA ARG A 34 -4.68 -1.27 -9.06
C ARG A 34 -3.96 -2.15 -8.02
N TYR A 35 -3.08 -1.56 -7.22
CA TYR A 35 -2.42 -2.26 -6.12
C TYR A 35 -3.40 -2.58 -4.99
N GLU A 36 -4.21 -1.61 -4.55
CA GLU A 36 -5.23 -1.83 -3.52
C GLU A 36 -6.28 -2.86 -3.92
N ASN A 37 -6.69 -2.86 -5.19
CA ASN A 37 -7.68 -3.78 -5.71
C ASN A 37 -7.12 -5.17 -6.05
N GLY A 38 -5.80 -5.37 -5.93
CA GLY A 38 -5.13 -6.62 -6.34
C GLY A 38 -5.14 -6.88 -7.85
N GLU A 39 -5.48 -5.87 -8.67
CA GLU A 39 -5.45 -5.94 -10.13
C GLU A 39 -4.01 -6.00 -10.68
N ARG A 40 -3.05 -5.51 -9.89
CA ARG A 40 -1.62 -5.56 -10.20
C ARG A 40 -0.82 -5.91 -8.96
N ILE A 41 0.21 -6.73 -9.12
CA ILE A 41 1.19 -7.00 -8.06
C ILE A 41 2.01 -5.73 -7.82
N PRO A 42 2.04 -5.18 -6.60
CA PRO A 42 2.88 -4.04 -6.26
C PRO A 42 4.36 -4.44 -6.34
N PRO A 43 5.23 -3.62 -6.96
CA PRO A 43 6.65 -3.89 -6.99
C PRO A 43 7.28 -3.65 -5.60
N ILE A 44 8.43 -4.27 -5.33
CA ILE A 44 9.03 -4.26 -3.99
C ILE A 44 9.40 -2.86 -3.50
N ASP A 45 9.89 -1.99 -4.38
CA ASP A 45 10.23 -0.59 -4.08
C ASP A 45 9.00 0.24 -3.68
N PHE A 46 7.82 -0.11 -4.19
CA PHE A 46 6.57 0.49 -3.74
C PHE A 46 6.20 -0.01 -2.34
N MET A 47 6.36 -1.30 -2.09
CA MET A 47 6.07 -1.90 -0.77
C MET A 47 7.00 -1.33 0.31
N GLU A 48 8.28 -1.12 0.02
CA GLU A 48 9.24 -0.46 0.92
C GLU A 48 8.77 0.95 1.28
N ARG A 49 8.35 1.75 0.29
CA ARG A 49 7.82 3.11 0.53
C ARG A 49 6.52 3.12 1.33
N VAL A 50 5.65 2.12 1.15
CA VAL A 50 4.44 1.97 1.96
C VAL A 50 4.81 1.65 3.41
N ALA A 51 5.75 0.72 3.61
CA ALA A 51 6.26 0.37 4.93
C ALA A 51 6.84 1.59 5.65
N ASP A 52 7.64 2.41 4.95
CA ASP A 52 8.20 3.65 5.48
C ASP A 52 7.12 4.71 5.78
N LEU A 53 6.15 4.89 4.87
CA LEU A 53 5.07 5.88 5.04
C LEU A 53 4.25 5.61 6.31
N TYR A 54 3.91 4.35 6.57
CA TYR A 54 3.07 3.95 7.70
C TYR A 54 3.86 3.47 8.91
N ASN A 55 5.20 3.47 8.84
CA ASN A 55 6.09 2.96 9.88
C ASN A 55 5.75 1.52 10.31
N VAL A 56 5.58 0.64 9.33
CA VAL A 56 5.31 -0.81 9.50
C VAL A 56 6.37 -1.63 8.79
N THR A 57 6.38 -2.96 9.00
CA THR A 57 7.31 -3.86 8.31
C THR A 57 6.75 -4.35 6.98
N LEU A 58 7.62 -4.81 6.07
CA LEU A 58 7.17 -5.53 4.86
C LEU A 58 6.42 -6.82 5.20
N ASP A 59 6.79 -7.48 6.29
CA ASP A 59 6.12 -8.69 6.77
C ASP A 59 4.69 -8.39 7.22
N TYR A 60 4.46 -7.25 7.89
CA TYR A 60 3.12 -6.76 8.22
C TYR A 60 2.26 -6.61 6.97
N LEU A 61 2.79 -5.91 5.96
CA LEU A 61 2.08 -5.67 4.69
C LEU A 61 1.76 -6.94 3.90
N CYS A 62 2.51 -8.02 4.15
CA CYS A 62 2.38 -9.31 3.48
C CYS A 62 1.68 -10.39 4.33
N ASP A 63 1.11 -10.03 5.49
CA ASP A 63 0.51 -10.96 6.46
C ASP A 63 1.48 -12.07 6.90
N ARG A 64 2.75 -11.71 7.12
CA ARG A 64 3.81 -12.62 7.56
C ARG A 64 4.28 -12.37 9.00
N ASP A 65 3.72 -11.37 9.66
CA ASP A 65 3.92 -11.18 11.10
C ASP A 65 3.26 -12.33 11.86
N LYS A 66 4.03 -12.98 12.74
CA LYS A 66 3.57 -14.02 13.67
C LYS A 66 3.41 -13.45 15.07
#